data_AF-A0A6L6E0Y9-F1
#
_entry.id   AF-A0A6L6E0Y9-F1
#
_cell.length_a   1.000
_cell.length_b   1.000
_cell.length_c   1.000
_cell.angle_alpha   90.00
_cell.angle_beta   90.00
_cell.angle_gamma   90.00
#
_symmetry.space_group_name_H-M   'P 1'
#
loop_
_entity.id
_entity.type
_entity.pdbx_description
1 polymer ?
#
loop_
_entity_poly.entity_id
_entity_poly.type
_entity_poly.pdbx_seq_one_letter_code
_entity_poly.pdbx_strand_id
1 'polypeptide(L)'
;MPAITIVFAIVSALVVFAMAGAVVGREAHRLDAVAPRVIYDIDQAVEFVADAMPANTQARLTLAELRELLLAHLAWMDERKLLPLDVTDRVQDISTPVVVDEDTLAAHLLAQAAKRGVQILDDVDVVHVADAHLAYFAAIGAVGPKADTI
;
A
#
# COMPACT_ATOMS: atom_id res chain seq x y z
N MET A 1 33.63 30.79 -40.03
CA MET A 1 33.83 30.16 -38.70
C MET A 1 34.99 29.19 -38.82
N PRO A 2 36.06 29.29 -38.02
CA PRO A 2 37.17 28.35 -38.11
C PRO A 2 36.73 26.96 -37.62
N ALA A 3 37.27 25.90 -38.22
CA ALA A 3 36.88 24.50 -37.94
C ALA A 3 36.97 24.15 -36.45
N ILE A 4 37.98 24.71 -35.76
CA ILE A 4 38.15 24.57 -34.31
C ILE A 4 36.92 25.06 -33.53
N THR A 5 36.30 26.17 -33.94
CA THR A 5 35.12 26.73 -33.28
C THR A 5 33.91 25.82 -33.46
N ILE A 6 33.78 25.17 -34.62
CA ILE A 6 32.69 24.21 -34.88
C ILE A 6 32.86 22.98 -33.99
N VAL A 7 34.09 22.44 -33.88
CA VAL A 7 34.40 21.32 -32.99
C VAL A 7 34.07 21.67 -31.54
N PHE A 8 34.54 22.82 -31.05
CA PHE A 8 34.23 23.27 -29.69
C PHE A 8 32.72 23.47 -29.48
N ALA A 9 32.00 24.06 -30.44
CA ALA A 9 30.55 24.24 -30.34
C ALA A 9 29.81 22.90 -30.23
N ILE A 10 30.20 21.90 -31.03
CA ILE A 10 29.60 20.56 -30.97
C ILE A 10 29.91 19.89 -29.63
N VAL A 11 31.17 19.93 -29.19
CA VAL A 11 31.58 19.33 -27.91
C VAL A 11 30.83 19.99 -26.74
N SER A 12 30.77 21.33 -26.70
CA SER A 12 30.02 22.05 -25.68
C SER A 12 28.54 21.71 -25.70
N ALA A 13 27.91 21.62 -26.88
CA ALA A 13 26.51 21.23 -27.00
C ALA A 13 26.26 19.81 -26.47
N LEU A 14 27.14 18.85 -26.80
CA LEU A 14 27.04 17.47 -26.31
C LEU A 14 27.22 17.38 -24.79
N VAL A 15 28.19 18.11 -24.23
CA VAL A 15 28.42 18.14 -22.78
C VAL A 15 27.22 18.72 -22.03
N VAL A 16 26.68 19.85 -22.51
CA VAL A 16 25.47 20.46 -21.91
C VAL A 16 24.29 19.52 -21.99
N PHE A 17 24.08 18.86 -23.13
CA PHE A 17 22.99 17.89 -23.31
C PHE A 17 23.13 16.70 -22.36
N ALA A 18 24.33 16.13 -22.23
CA ALA A 18 24.60 15.03 -21.32
C ALA A 18 24.37 15.43 -19.84
N MET A 19 24.83 16.61 -19.44
CA MET A 19 24.59 17.13 -18.09
C MET A 19 23.11 17.35 -17.81
N ALA A 20 22.37 17.95 -18.76
CA ALA A 20 20.94 18.15 -18.63
C ALA A 20 20.20 16.81 -18.50
N GLY A 21 20.51 15.85 -19.37
CA GLY A 21 19.93 14.51 -19.33
C GLY A 21 20.21 13.78 -18.02
N ALA A 22 21.44 13.87 -17.49
CA ALA A 22 21.79 13.25 -16.22
C ALA A 22 21.04 13.88 -15.02
N VAL A 23 20.93 15.21 -14.98
CA VAL A 23 20.23 15.90 -13.88
C VAL A 23 18.73 15.63 -13.93
N VAL A 24 18.11 15.75 -15.10
CA VAL A 24 16.67 15.49 -15.29
C VAL A 24 16.37 14.02 -15.05
N GLY A 25 17.18 13.11 -15.58
CA GLY A 25 17.00 11.67 -15.38
C GLY A 25 17.08 11.27 -13.91
N ARG A 26 18.07 11.82 -13.17
CA ARG A 26 18.18 11.59 -11.73
C ARG A 26 16.96 12.09 -10.96
N GLU A 27 16.46 13.27 -11.32
CA GLU A 27 15.32 13.87 -10.62
C GLU A 27 14.00 13.16 -10.97
N ALA A 28 13.81 12.81 -12.24
CA ALA A 28 12.66 12.02 -12.68
C ALA A 28 12.63 10.67 -11.97
N HIS A 29 13.76 9.96 -11.90
CA HIS A 29 13.84 8.67 -11.19
C HIS A 29 13.61 8.82 -9.68
N ARG A 30 14.03 9.94 -9.09
CA ARG A 30 13.77 10.23 -7.66
C ARG A 30 12.28 10.45 -7.41
N LEU A 31 11.61 11.20 -8.26
CA LEU A 31 10.18 11.51 -8.12
C LEU A 31 9.30 10.31 -8.42
N ASP A 32 9.67 9.48 -9.40
CA ASP A 32 8.98 8.22 -9.70
C ASP A 32 9.08 7.22 -8.53
N ALA A 33 10.14 7.33 -7.72
CA ALA A 33 10.33 6.54 -6.52
C ALA A 33 9.57 7.07 -5.28
N VAL A 34 8.89 8.22 -5.39
CA VAL A 34 8.03 8.74 -4.31
C VAL A 34 6.67 8.05 -4.41
N ALA A 35 6.30 7.29 -3.38
CA ALA A 35 5.01 6.62 -3.33
C ALA A 35 3.86 7.64 -3.45
N PRO A 36 2.75 7.30 -4.14
CA PRO A 36 1.56 8.11 -4.17
C PRO A 36 1.09 8.47 -2.76
N ARG A 37 0.71 9.74 -2.54
CA ARG A 37 0.11 10.19 -1.28
C ARG A 37 -1.32 9.69 -1.20
N VAL A 38 -1.48 8.56 -0.54
CA VAL A 38 -2.76 7.87 -0.46
C VAL A 38 -3.28 8.01 0.97
N ILE A 39 -4.44 8.63 1.09
CA ILE A 39 -5.10 8.81 2.38
C ILE A 39 -6.03 7.63 2.56
N TYR A 40 -5.83 6.87 3.64
CA TYR A 40 -6.77 5.84 4.03
C TYR A 40 -8.06 6.51 4.55
N ASP A 41 -9.18 6.20 3.89
CA ASP A 41 -10.52 6.53 4.35
C ASP A 41 -11.24 5.25 4.76
N ILE A 42 -11.68 5.19 6.02
CA ILE A 42 -12.36 4.03 6.60
C ILE A 42 -13.74 3.80 5.97
N ASP A 43 -14.46 4.85 5.62
CA ASP A 43 -15.81 4.72 5.08
C ASP A 43 -15.74 4.21 3.63
N GLN A 44 -14.76 4.69 2.85
CA GLN A 44 -14.46 4.14 1.53
C GLN A 44 -13.96 2.69 1.60
N ALA A 45 -13.14 2.35 2.62
CA ALA A 45 -12.67 0.99 2.82
C ALA A 45 -13.84 0.02 3.09
N VAL A 46 -14.81 0.43 3.92
CA VAL A 46 -16.01 -0.37 4.22
C VAL A 46 -16.81 -0.64 2.95
N GLU A 47 -17.05 0.38 2.12
CA GLU A 47 -17.78 0.22 0.85
C GLU A 47 -17.05 -0.73 -0.10
N PHE A 48 -15.75 -0.50 -0.31
CA PHE A 48 -14.93 -1.35 -1.18
C PHE A 48 -14.91 -2.80 -0.71
N VAL A 49 -14.69 -3.03 0.59
CA VAL A 49 -14.60 -4.38 1.15
C VAL A 49 -15.96 -5.08 1.10
N ALA A 50 -17.05 -4.35 1.38
CA ALA A 50 -18.40 -4.88 1.24
C ALA A 50 -18.64 -5.41 -0.19
N ASP A 51 -18.24 -4.66 -1.22
CA ASP A 51 -18.41 -5.04 -2.63
C ASP A 51 -17.47 -6.18 -3.07
N ALA A 52 -16.27 -6.26 -2.48
CA ALA A 52 -15.26 -7.25 -2.86
C ALA A 52 -15.46 -8.64 -2.24
N MET A 53 -16.25 -8.76 -1.17
CA MET A 53 -16.46 -10.02 -0.45
C MET A 53 -17.40 -10.99 -1.18
N PRO A 54 -17.28 -12.31 -0.96
CA PRO A 54 -18.26 -13.29 -1.43
C PRO A 54 -19.67 -13.04 -0.87
N ALA A 55 -20.70 -13.29 -1.68
CA ALA A 55 -22.10 -13.00 -1.33
C ALA A 55 -22.58 -13.68 -0.02
N ASN A 56 -22.04 -14.86 0.30
CA ASN A 56 -22.33 -15.55 1.56
C ASN A 56 -21.79 -14.81 2.78
N THR A 57 -20.61 -14.19 2.68
CA THR A 57 -20.00 -13.39 3.75
C THR A 57 -20.70 -12.04 3.87
N GLN A 58 -21.01 -11.38 2.74
CA GLN A 58 -21.78 -10.12 2.73
C GLN A 58 -23.14 -10.25 3.43
N ALA A 59 -23.84 -11.38 3.24
CA ALA A 59 -25.15 -11.60 3.86
C ALA A 59 -25.09 -11.79 5.39
N ARG A 60 -23.91 -12.04 5.95
CA ARG A 60 -23.72 -12.36 7.38
C ARG A 60 -23.16 -11.19 8.20
N LEU A 61 -22.51 -10.22 7.57
CA LEU A 61 -21.88 -9.08 8.23
C LEU A 61 -22.62 -7.78 7.91
N THR A 62 -22.93 -7.01 8.94
CA THR A 62 -23.41 -5.64 8.76
C THR A 62 -22.24 -4.69 8.45
N LEU A 63 -22.53 -3.55 7.81
CA LEU A 63 -21.51 -2.53 7.53
C LEU A 63 -20.85 -1.97 8.81
N ALA A 64 -21.60 -1.89 9.91
CA ALA A 64 -21.06 -1.46 11.20
C ALA A 64 -20.07 -2.48 11.77
N GLU A 65 -20.41 -3.76 11.71
CA GLU A 65 -19.51 -4.84 12.14
C GLU A 65 -18.26 -4.91 11.26
N LEU A 66 -18.43 -4.75 9.94
CA LEU A 66 -17.31 -4.70 9.00
C LEU A 66 -16.37 -3.55 9.36
N ARG A 67 -16.89 -2.35 9.61
CA ARG A 67 -16.09 -1.20 10.05
C ARG A 67 -15.27 -1.50 11.29
N GLU A 68 -15.86 -2.17 12.28
CA GLU A 68 -15.16 -2.55 13.51
C GLU A 68 -14.05 -3.57 13.24
N LEU A 69 -14.26 -4.52 12.33
CA LEU A 69 -13.24 -5.48 11.90
C LEU A 69 -12.08 -4.79 11.16
N LEU A 70 -12.36 -3.84 10.27
CA LEU A 70 -11.31 -3.07 9.59
C LEU A 70 -10.48 -2.24 10.58
N LEU A 71 -11.12 -1.59 11.55
CA LEU A 71 -10.42 -0.87 12.62
C LEU A 71 -9.60 -1.82 13.50
N ALA A 72 -10.09 -3.02 13.79
CA ALA A 72 -9.35 -4.04 14.52
C ALA A 72 -8.11 -4.50 13.73
N HIS A 73 -8.23 -4.66 12.42
CA HIS A 73 -7.09 -4.98 11.54
C HIS A 73 -6.03 -3.87 11.58
N LEU A 74 -6.42 -2.60 11.44
CA LEU A 74 -5.49 -1.48 11.55
C LEU A 74 -4.79 -1.41 12.91
N ALA A 75 -5.53 -1.62 14.01
CA ALA A 75 -4.95 -1.65 15.35
C ALA A 75 -3.91 -2.78 15.50
N TRP A 76 -4.23 -3.97 14.97
CA TRP A 76 -3.31 -5.10 14.96
C TRP A 76 -2.03 -4.84 14.13
N MET A 77 -2.15 -4.08 13.03
CA MET A 77 -1.01 -3.64 12.22
C MET A 77 -0.16 -2.61 12.96
N ASP A 78 -0.79 -1.68 13.68
CA ASP A 78 -0.12 -0.67 14.50
C ASP A 78 0.69 -1.31 15.64
N GLU A 79 0.11 -2.30 16.34
CA GLU A 79 0.78 -3.08 17.39
C GLU A 79 2.09 -3.73 16.88
N ARG A 80 2.13 -4.08 15.59
CA ARG A 80 3.30 -4.68 14.91
C ARG A 80 4.17 -3.66 14.19
N LYS A 81 3.85 -2.37 14.31
CA LYS A 81 4.55 -1.26 13.63
C LYS A 81 4.58 -1.42 12.11
N LEU A 82 3.52 -1.99 11.54
CA LEU A 82 3.34 -2.15 10.10
C LEU A 82 2.73 -0.91 9.46
N LEU A 83 2.13 -0.01 10.26
CA LEU A 83 1.63 1.26 9.78
C LEU A 83 2.75 2.31 9.73
N PRO A 84 2.73 3.22 8.75
CA PRO A 84 3.62 4.38 8.74
C PRO A 84 3.39 5.24 9.98
N LEU A 85 4.46 5.60 10.69
CA LEU A 85 4.39 6.48 11.86
C LEU A 85 4.05 7.94 11.51
N ASP A 86 4.35 8.36 10.29
CA ASP A 86 4.12 9.72 9.80
C ASP A 86 4.03 9.74 8.27
N VAL A 87 3.35 10.77 7.73
CA VAL A 87 3.27 11.04 6.29
C VAL A 87 4.59 11.66 5.85
N THR A 88 5.60 10.81 5.71
CA THR A 88 6.92 11.20 5.24
C THR A 88 7.08 10.85 3.77
N ASP A 89 7.54 11.81 2.97
CA ASP A 89 7.97 11.54 1.59
C ASP A 89 9.25 10.68 1.65
N ARG A 90 9.06 9.37 1.78
CA ARG A 90 10.12 8.39 1.84
C ARG A 90 10.06 7.55 0.57
N VAL A 91 11.20 7.43 -0.10
CA VAL A 91 11.40 6.47 -1.18
C VAL A 91 11.07 5.07 -0.63
N GLN A 92 10.24 4.30 -1.33
CA GLN A 92 9.97 2.92 -0.92
C GLN A 92 11.29 2.14 -0.92
N ASP A 93 11.78 1.82 0.28
CA ASP A 93 13.01 1.05 0.51
C ASP A 93 12.68 -0.10 1.47
N ILE A 94 12.35 -1.26 0.90
CA ILE A 94 12.08 -2.48 1.65
C ILE A 94 13.42 -3.13 2.01
N SER A 95 14.10 -2.59 3.01
CA SER A 95 15.39 -3.13 3.49
C SER A 95 15.23 -4.39 4.34
N THR A 96 14.07 -4.60 4.96
CA THR A 96 13.76 -5.78 5.77
C THR A 96 12.32 -6.24 5.50
N PRO A 97 12.11 -7.37 4.82
CA PRO A 97 10.78 -7.92 4.64
C PRO A 97 10.23 -8.39 5.99
N VAL A 98 9.05 -7.90 6.36
CA VAL A 98 8.32 -8.38 7.54
C VAL A 98 7.23 -9.32 7.03
N VAL A 99 7.35 -10.60 7.36
CA VAL A 99 6.34 -11.61 7.03
C VAL A 99 5.43 -11.77 8.24
N VAL A 100 4.12 -11.71 7.98
CA VAL A 100 3.09 -11.95 8.99
C VAL A 100 2.40 -13.26 8.67
N ASP A 101 2.21 -14.06 9.71
CA ASP A 101 1.38 -15.25 9.69
C ASP A 101 -0.14 -14.89 9.68
N GLU A 102 -0.85 -15.40 8.68
CA GLU A 102 -2.28 -15.15 8.45
C GLU A 102 -3.15 -15.73 9.58
N ASP A 103 -2.78 -16.88 10.14
CA ASP A 103 -3.50 -17.52 11.24
C ASP A 103 -3.51 -16.62 12.48
N THR A 104 -2.40 -15.93 12.75
CA THR A 104 -2.27 -14.98 13.86
C THR A 104 -3.17 -13.75 13.66
N LEU A 105 -3.38 -13.29 12.43
CA LEU A 105 -4.29 -12.20 12.11
C LEU A 105 -5.75 -12.64 12.28
N ALA A 106 -6.11 -13.80 11.70
CA ALA A 106 -7.45 -14.36 11.81
C ALA A 106 -7.86 -14.56 13.27
N ALA A 107 -6.99 -15.15 14.08
CA ALA A 107 -7.23 -15.33 15.52
C ALA A 107 -7.42 -14.01 16.27
N HIS A 108 -6.66 -12.96 15.93
CA HIS A 108 -6.82 -11.65 16.56
C HIS A 108 -8.16 -11.00 16.18
N LEU A 109 -8.53 -11.05 14.91
CA LEU A 109 -9.80 -10.49 14.42
C LEU A 109 -11.00 -11.22 15.04
N LEU A 110 -10.95 -12.55 15.17
CA LEU A 110 -11.95 -13.33 15.91
C LEU A 110 -12.06 -12.89 17.37
N ALA A 111 -10.91 -12.69 18.05
CA ALA A 111 -10.90 -12.23 19.44
C ALA A 111 -11.46 -10.81 19.61
N GLN A 112 -11.22 -9.91 18.64
CA GLN A 112 -11.77 -8.55 18.64
C GLN A 112 -13.26 -8.54 18.32
N ALA A 113 -13.70 -9.36 17.36
CA ALA A 113 -15.11 -9.54 17.02
C ALA A 113 -15.92 -9.98 18.24
N ALA A 114 -15.42 -10.98 18.97
CA ALA A 114 -16.04 -11.46 20.21
C ALA A 114 -16.12 -10.37 21.30
N LYS A 115 -15.08 -9.54 21.45
CA LYS A 115 -15.07 -8.42 22.41
C LYS A 115 -16.08 -7.32 22.08
N ARG A 116 -16.34 -7.11 20.78
CA ARG A 116 -17.23 -6.05 20.28
C ARG A 116 -18.66 -6.53 20.01
N GLY A 117 -18.95 -7.81 20.31
CA GLY A 117 -20.27 -8.41 20.14
C GLY A 117 -20.62 -8.74 18.69
N VAL A 118 -19.64 -8.75 17.79
CA VAL A 118 -19.80 -9.18 16.40
C VAL A 118 -19.88 -10.70 16.38
N GLN A 119 -21.02 -11.24 15.94
CA GLN A 119 -21.18 -12.68 15.79
C GLN A 119 -20.64 -13.11 14.45
N ILE A 120 -19.39 -13.57 14.43
CA ILE A 120 -18.82 -14.23 13.26
C ILE A 120 -19.36 -15.65 13.23
N LEU A 121 -20.12 -15.97 12.18
CA LEU A 121 -20.74 -17.28 12.00
C LEU A 121 -19.77 -18.32 11.44
N ASP A 122 -18.72 -17.88 10.75
CA ASP A 122 -17.73 -18.74 10.10
C ASP A 122 -16.35 -18.06 10.12
N ASP A 123 -15.32 -18.75 10.59
CA ASP A 123 -13.95 -18.23 10.66
C ASP A 123 -13.41 -17.84 9.26
N VAL A 124 -13.96 -18.46 8.21
CA VAL A 124 -13.67 -18.12 6.81
C VAL A 124 -14.07 -16.69 6.45
N ASP A 125 -15.09 -16.12 7.13
CA ASP A 125 -15.52 -14.74 6.89
C ASP A 125 -14.43 -13.73 7.27
N VAL A 126 -13.64 -14.04 8.29
CA VAL A 126 -12.52 -13.18 8.73
C VAL A 126 -11.42 -13.13 7.68
N VAL A 127 -11.12 -14.28 7.07
CA VAL A 127 -10.14 -14.38 5.99
C VAL A 127 -10.60 -13.56 4.79
N HIS A 128 -11.87 -13.70 4.37
CA HIS A 128 -12.42 -12.89 3.27
C HIS A 128 -12.36 -11.38 3.56
N VAL A 129 -12.62 -10.96 4.80
CA VAL A 129 -12.50 -9.55 5.21
C VAL A 129 -11.04 -9.08 5.14
N ALA A 130 -10.09 -9.89 5.64
CA ALA A 130 -8.68 -9.57 5.60
C ALA A 130 -8.15 -9.45 4.15
N ASP A 131 -8.48 -10.42 3.30
CA ASP A 131 -8.10 -10.43 1.88
C ASP A 131 -8.68 -9.23 1.12
N ALA A 132 -9.96 -8.94 1.31
CA ALA A 132 -10.61 -7.80 0.68
C ALA A 132 -10.01 -6.47 1.18
N HIS A 133 -9.63 -6.37 2.45
CA HIS A 133 -8.97 -5.18 2.99
C HIS A 133 -7.56 -4.99 2.42
N LEU A 134 -6.80 -6.07 2.23
CA LEU A 134 -5.52 -6.03 1.51
C LEU A 134 -5.71 -5.63 0.05
N ALA A 135 -6.78 -6.11 -0.60
CA ALA A 135 -7.12 -5.70 -1.97
C ALA A 135 -7.43 -4.21 -2.05
N TYR A 136 -8.10 -3.64 -1.03
CA TYR A 136 -8.30 -2.19 -0.94
C TYR A 136 -6.96 -1.44 -0.83
N PHE A 137 -6.06 -1.88 0.07
CA PHE A 137 -4.72 -1.28 0.17
C PHE A 137 -3.95 -1.34 -1.15
N ALA A 138 -4.08 -2.43 -1.91
CA ALA A 138 -3.46 -2.54 -3.23
C ALA A 138 -4.11 -1.60 -4.25
N ALA A 139 -5.44 -1.49 -4.25
CA ALA A 139 -6.18 -0.61 -5.16
C ALA A 139 -5.84 0.86 -4.97
N ILE A 140 -5.61 1.28 -3.71
CA ILE A 140 -5.19 2.63 -3.40
C ILE A 140 -3.67 2.82 -3.54
N GLY A 141 -2.87 1.77 -3.74
CA GLY A 141 -1.41 1.85 -3.88
C GLY A 141 -0.65 1.98 -2.55
N ALA A 142 -1.28 1.60 -1.43
CA ALA A 142 -0.68 1.61 -0.10
C ALA A 142 0.26 0.42 0.18
N VAL A 143 0.20 -0.65 -0.64
CA VAL A 143 1.09 -1.81 -0.55
C VAL A 143 1.86 -2.01 -1.85
N GLY A 144 3.08 -2.53 -1.73
CA GLY A 144 3.92 -2.92 -2.87
C GLY A 144 3.47 -4.25 -3.50
N PRO A 145 4.18 -4.72 -4.56
CA PRO A 145 3.91 -6.01 -5.17
C PRO A 145 4.02 -7.15 -4.15
N LYS A 146 3.22 -8.21 -4.35
CA LYS A 146 3.25 -9.40 -3.48
C LYS A 146 4.64 -10.02 -3.47
N ALA A 147 5.08 -10.51 -2.30
CA ALA A 147 6.40 -11.09 -2.10
C ALA A 147 6.70 -12.25 -3.06
N ASP A 148 5.68 -13.06 -3.38
CA ASP A 148 5.79 -14.23 -4.25
C ASP A 148 6.00 -13.87 -5.73
N THR A 149 5.85 -12.60 -6.08
CA THR A 149 5.99 -12.04 -7.43
C THR A 149 7.30 -11.27 -7.61
N ILE A 150 8.18 -11.26 -6.59
CA ILE A 150 9.51 -10.63 -6.58
C ILE A 150 10.58 -11.72 -6.64
#